data_AF-A0A833LUH4-F1
#
_entry.id   AF-A0A833LUH4-F1
#
_cell.length_a   1.000
_cell.length_b   1.000
_cell.length_c   1.000
_cell.angle_alpha   90.00
_cell.angle_beta   90.00
_cell.angle_gamma   90.00
#
_symmetry.space_group_name_H-M   'P 1'
#
loop_
_entity.id
_entity.type
_entity.pdbx_description
1 polymer ?
#
loop_
_entity_poly.entity_id
_entity_poly.type
_entity_poly.pdbx_seq_one_letter_code
_entity_poly.pdbx_strand_id
1 'polypeptide(L)'
;MNPLIVSLLAALFSVAAHGAPAASMPAGSPPVLPDGGSPQPDTTPRLAYGFLMKHGEKLVFAPCRDRSYALVEDVSSDRQVTRGLEMAGVADGRKYYVELLGVLDGGALRASELNLARAEGRCQKPGGSDEAWLASGNEPGWVLAAGGELVSFKRQGGGELKLPYRPFERRDNTASYSVQGEAGRLDIRFERKLCRDGMADAVTGWSAEVNVDGKTLRGCAWQR
;
A
#
# COMPACT_ATOMS: atom_id res chain seq x y z
N MET A 1 -4.44 77.73 19.54
CA MET A 1 -5.16 78.91 18.99
C MET A 1 -4.99 78.89 17.48
N ASN A 2 -6.08 78.60 16.75
CA ASN A 2 -6.60 79.18 15.49
C ASN A 2 -5.64 79.83 14.44
N PRO A 3 -6.05 79.99 13.15
CA PRO A 3 -6.59 79.03 12.17
C PRO A 3 -6.12 79.35 10.71
N LEU A 4 -6.90 78.90 9.69
CA LEU A 4 -7.03 79.37 8.27
C LEU A 4 -6.30 78.50 7.23
N ILE A 5 -7.01 77.67 6.44
CA ILE A 5 -7.89 77.95 5.27
C ILE A 5 -7.10 78.55 4.09
N VAL A 6 -7.20 77.91 2.91
CA VAL A 6 -7.43 78.43 1.53
C VAL A 6 -7.07 77.26 0.57
N SER A 7 -8.06 76.54 0.05
CA SER A 7 -8.79 76.72 -1.22
C SER A 7 -8.04 76.32 -2.50
N LEU A 8 -8.73 75.40 -3.17
CA LEU A 8 -8.49 74.74 -4.45
C LEU A 8 -8.64 75.72 -5.63
N LEU A 9 -7.75 75.66 -6.62
CA LEU A 9 -8.01 76.19 -7.96
C LEU A 9 -7.42 75.26 -9.03
N ALA A 10 -8.32 74.74 -9.85
CA ALA A 10 -8.04 73.92 -11.02
C ALA A 10 -7.64 74.81 -12.21
N ALA A 11 -6.71 74.33 -13.04
CA ALA A 11 -6.48 74.86 -14.37
C ALA A 11 -6.51 73.72 -15.38
N LEU A 12 -7.52 73.79 -16.25
CA LEU A 12 -7.75 72.95 -17.41
C LEU A 12 -6.75 73.28 -18.52
N PHE A 13 -6.18 72.27 -19.16
CA PHE A 13 -5.66 72.38 -20.52
C PHE A 13 -6.33 71.31 -21.39
N SER A 14 -7.26 71.76 -22.23
CA SER A 14 -7.78 70.96 -23.35
C SER A 14 -6.85 71.13 -24.55
N VAL A 15 -6.31 70.02 -25.05
CA VAL A 15 -5.77 69.92 -26.40
C VAL A 15 -6.67 68.95 -27.17
N ALA A 16 -7.32 69.46 -28.21
CA ALA A 16 -8.07 68.67 -29.17
C ALA A 16 -7.09 68.08 -30.20
N ALA A 17 -6.97 66.75 -30.24
CA ALA A 17 -6.36 66.03 -31.35
C ALA A 17 -7.46 65.39 -32.20
N HIS A 18 -7.42 65.69 -33.50
CA HIS A 18 -8.36 65.24 -34.51
C HIS A 18 -8.29 63.72 -34.68
N GLY A 19 -9.46 63.08 -34.65
CA GLY A 19 -9.61 61.64 -34.86
C GLY A 19 -9.37 61.24 -36.31
N ALA A 20 -8.56 60.19 -36.49
CA ALA A 20 -8.57 59.36 -37.67
C ALA A 20 -9.55 58.19 -37.45
N PRO A 21 -10.28 57.71 -38.48
CA PRO A 21 -11.16 56.56 -38.33
C PRO A 21 -10.32 55.29 -38.20
N ALA A 22 -10.34 54.68 -37.01
CA ALA A 22 -9.81 53.36 -36.79
C ALA A 22 -10.75 52.34 -37.45
N ALA A 23 -10.23 51.62 -38.45
CA ALA A 23 -10.90 50.46 -39.02
C ALA A 23 -11.00 49.37 -37.93
N SER A 24 -12.23 48.99 -37.58
CA SER A 24 -12.51 47.92 -36.62
C SER A 24 -12.06 46.58 -37.19
N MET A 25 -10.96 46.03 -36.69
CA MET A 25 -10.62 44.63 -36.89
C MET A 25 -11.49 43.77 -35.97
N PRO A 26 -12.05 42.63 -36.44
CA PRO A 26 -12.72 41.70 -35.55
C PRO A 26 -11.68 41.11 -34.58
N ALA A 27 -11.97 41.19 -33.28
CA ALA A 27 -11.17 40.55 -32.26
C ALA A 27 -11.21 39.03 -32.48
N GLY A 28 -10.11 38.47 -33.00
CA GLY A 28 -9.90 37.04 -33.02
C GLY A 28 -9.77 36.53 -31.58
N SER A 29 -10.53 35.49 -31.24
CA SER A 29 -10.43 34.83 -29.93
C SER A 29 -8.99 34.42 -29.65
N PRO A 30 -8.49 34.57 -28.40
CA PRO A 30 -7.16 34.10 -28.05
C PRO A 30 -7.05 32.59 -28.29
N PRO A 31 -5.88 32.08 -28.70
CA PRO A 31 -5.67 30.66 -28.89
C PRO A 31 -5.88 29.93 -27.55
N VAL A 32 -6.78 28.96 -27.55
CA VAL A 32 -6.95 28.02 -26.44
C VAL A 32 -5.68 27.17 -26.38
N LEU A 33 -4.86 27.38 -25.35
CA LEU A 33 -3.78 26.45 -25.03
C LEU A 33 -4.41 25.09 -24.71
N PRO A 34 -3.87 23.97 -25.21
CA PRO A 34 -4.37 22.66 -24.82
C PRO A 34 -4.21 22.54 -23.31
N ASP A 35 -5.33 22.29 -22.61
CA ASP A 35 -5.33 21.98 -21.19
C ASP A 35 -4.33 20.83 -20.97
N GLY A 36 -3.19 21.16 -20.36
CA GLY A 36 -2.25 20.17 -19.88
C GLY A 36 -2.96 19.39 -18.80
N GLY A 37 -3.58 18.27 -19.19
CA GLY A 37 -4.42 17.46 -18.32
C GLY A 37 -3.70 17.19 -17.00
N SER A 38 -4.37 17.53 -15.90
CA SER A 38 -3.91 17.22 -14.55
C SER A 38 -3.46 15.76 -14.50
N PRO A 39 -2.30 15.42 -13.90
CA PRO A 39 -1.88 14.04 -13.79
C PRO A 39 -3.00 13.20 -13.17
N GLN A 40 -3.46 12.16 -13.87
CA GLN A 40 -4.49 11.27 -13.32
C GLN A 40 -3.96 10.63 -12.04
N PRO A 41 -4.79 10.50 -10.99
CA PRO A 41 -4.37 9.85 -9.76
C PRO A 41 -3.96 8.40 -10.03
N ASP A 42 -2.79 7.99 -9.52
CA ASP A 42 -2.32 6.61 -9.58
C ASP A 42 -3.25 5.74 -8.73
N THR A 43 -4.01 4.87 -9.40
CA THR A 43 -4.97 3.97 -8.76
C THR A 43 -4.41 2.56 -8.53
N THR A 44 -3.12 2.36 -8.81
CA THR A 44 -2.47 1.05 -8.62
C THR A 44 -2.29 0.79 -7.12
N PRO A 45 -2.85 -0.31 -6.56
CA PRO A 45 -2.60 -0.65 -5.18
C PRO A 45 -1.11 -0.93 -4.94
N ARG A 46 -0.55 -0.32 -3.88
CA ARG A 46 0.83 -0.52 -3.45
C ARG A 46 0.85 -1.03 -2.01
N LEU A 47 1.90 -1.76 -1.66
CA LEU A 47 2.12 -2.20 -0.29
C LEU A 47 2.44 -0.99 0.60
N ALA A 48 1.48 -0.58 1.41
CA ALA A 48 1.66 0.37 2.49
C ALA A 48 1.99 -0.38 3.78
N TYR A 49 3.03 0.05 4.49
CA TYR A 49 3.46 -0.59 5.74
C TYR A 49 3.73 0.45 6.82
N GLY A 50 3.34 0.12 8.05
CA GLY A 50 3.23 1.13 9.09
C GLY A 50 2.63 0.57 10.36
N PHE A 51 2.22 1.49 11.22
CA PHE A 51 1.49 1.16 12.42
C PHE A 51 0.03 1.57 12.29
N LEU A 52 -0.85 0.75 12.84
CA LEU A 52 -2.29 0.97 12.82
C LEU A 52 -2.86 0.87 14.23
N MET A 53 -3.81 1.74 14.53
CA MET A 53 -4.53 1.76 15.81
C MET A 53 -5.99 2.09 15.56
N LYS A 54 -6.90 1.48 16.33
CA LYS A 54 -8.31 1.89 16.38
C LYS A 54 -8.47 3.06 17.37
N HIS A 55 -9.05 4.17 16.92
CA HIS A 55 -9.40 5.32 17.75
C HIS A 55 -10.86 5.70 17.53
N GLY A 56 -11.72 5.41 18.52
CA GLY A 56 -13.16 5.38 18.31
C GLY A 56 -13.50 4.38 17.21
N GLU A 57 -14.33 4.77 16.24
CA GLU A 57 -14.65 3.92 15.08
C GLU A 57 -13.66 4.03 13.91
N LYS A 58 -12.62 4.86 14.05
CA LYS A 58 -11.65 5.11 12.98
C LYS A 58 -10.43 4.22 13.13
N LEU A 59 -9.94 3.70 12.01
CA LEU A 59 -8.62 3.09 11.91
C LEU A 59 -7.64 4.16 11.45
N VAL A 60 -6.61 4.42 12.26
CA VAL A 60 -5.58 5.41 11.97
C VAL A 60 -4.29 4.69 11.62
N PHE A 61 -3.80 4.90 10.41
CA PHE A 61 -2.55 4.36 9.91
C PHE A 61 -1.46 5.43 9.92
N ALA A 62 -0.30 5.09 10.47
CA ALA A 62 0.91 5.89 10.49
C ALA A 62 1.98 5.17 9.65
N PRO A 63 2.34 5.67 8.45
CA PRO A 63 3.35 5.05 7.62
C PRO A 63 4.70 4.96 8.34
N CYS A 64 5.47 3.91 8.05
CA CYS A 64 6.82 3.83 8.58
C CYS A 64 7.71 4.95 8.01
N ARG A 65 8.51 5.57 8.89
CA ARG A 65 9.51 6.62 8.56
C ARG A 65 8.93 7.94 8.03
N ASP A 66 7.63 8.14 8.18
CA ASP A 66 6.96 9.40 7.91
C ASP A 66 6.14 9.82 9.16
N ARG A 67 5.95 11.13 9.36
CA ARG A 67 5.13 11.70 10.43
C ARG A 67 3.70 12.04 9.96
N SER A 68 3.30 11.50 8.81
CA SER A 68 1.93 11.60 8.30
C SER A 68 1.01 10.55 8.92
N TYR A 69 -0.30 10.75 8.74
CA TYR A 69 -1.33 9.79 9.12
C TYR A 69 -2.37 9.71 8.01
N ALA A 70 -2.98 8.54 7.87
CA ALA A 70 -4.13 8.32 7.00
C ALA A 70 -5.24 7.60 7.76
N LEU A 71 -6.49 7.89 7.42
CA LEU A 71 -7.59 7.02 7.81
C LEU A 71 -7.59 5.77 6.92
N VAL A 72 -7.85 4.61 7.48
CA VAL A 72 -7.99 3.38 6.67
C VAL A 72 -9.44 3.17 6.32
N GLU A 73 -9.69 3.03 5.02
CA GLU A 73 -10.98 2.65 4.46
C GLU A 73 -10.86 1.25 3.86
N ASP A 74 -11.73 0.33 4.30
CA ASP A 74 -11.79 -1.01 3.73
C ASP A 74 -12.57 -0.99 2.41
N VAL A 75 -11.86 -1.21 1.31
CA VAL A 75 -12.43 -1.38 -0.04
C VAL A 75 -12.25 -2.81 -0.56
N SER A 76 -11.84 -3.73 0.32
CA SER A 76 -11.65 -5.14 -0.01
C SER A 76 -12.99 -5.85 -0.19
N SER A 77 -12.98 -6.92 -1.00
CA SER A 77 -14.15 -7.77 -1.16
C SER A 77 -14.56 -8.40 0.18
N ASP A 78 -15.86 -8.37 0.47
CA ASP A 78 -16.43 -8.97 1.68
C ASP A 78 -15.77 -8.47 2.99
N ARG A 79 -15.22 -7.24 2.99
CA ARG A 79 -14.52 -6.64 4.15
C ARG A 79 -13.37 -7.50 4.70
N GLN A 80 -12.62 -8.16 3.80
CA GLN A 80 -11.45 -8.98 4.16
C GLN A 80 -10.44 -8.24 5.04
N VAL A 81 -10.17 -6.95 4.76
CA VAL A 81 -9.23 -6.15 5.55
C VAL A 81 -9.75 -5.96 6.97
N THR A 82 -11.00 -5.52 7.13
CA THR A 82 -11.61 -5.31 8.45
C THR A 82 -11.59 -6.59 9.27
N ARG A 83 -12.03 -7.72 8.69
CA ARG A 83 -12.01 -9.00 9.40
C ARG A 83 -10.61 -9.44 9.80
N GLY A 84 -9.63 -9.26 8.93
CA GLY A 84 -8.25 -9.62 9.24
C GLY A 84 -7.66 -8.78 10.38
N LEU A 85 -7.98 -7.48 10.42
CA LEU A 85 -7.58 -6.59 11.52
C LEU A 85 -8.31 -6.93 12.83
N GLU A 86 -9.60 -7.27 12.77
CA GLU A 86 -10.38 -7.77 13.91
C GLU A 86 -9.80 -9.09 14.44
N MET A 87 -9.45 -10.03 13.55
CA MET A 87 -8.78 -11.29 13.91
C MET A 87 -7.42 -11.07 14.59
N ALA A 88 -6.69 -10.02 14.20
CA ALA A 88 -5.43 -9.65 14.84
C ALA A 88 -5.63 -9.01 16.22
N GLY A 89 -6.83 -8.50 16.52
CA GLY A 89 -7.17 -7.89 17.80
C GLY A 89 -7.06 -6.36 17.83
N VAL A 90 -6.99 -5.69 16.68
CA VAL A 90 -6.87 -4.22 16.55
C VAL A 90 -7.94 -3.44 17.32
N ALA A 91 -9.07 -4.08 17.61
CA ALA A 91 -10.16 -3.50 18.40
C ALA A 91 -9.76 -3.10 19.84
N ASP A 92 -8.66 -3.63 20.38
CA ASP A 92 -8.17 -3.30 21.73
C ASP A 92 -7.55 -1.89 21.84
N GLY A 93 -7.41 -1.17 20.72
CA GLY A 93 -6.86 0.19 20.68
C GLY A 93 -5.34 0.26 20.86
N ARG A 94 -4.64 -0.88 20.93
CA ARG A 94 -3.18 -0.91 20.89
C ARG A 94 -2.68 -0.65 19.47
N LYS A 95 -1.37 -0.44 19.39
CA LYS A 95 -0.65 -0.19 18.15
C LYS A 95 -0.22 -1.52 17.53
N TYR A 96 -0.69 -1.81 16.33
CA TYR A 96 -0.33 -2.98 15.54
C TYR A 96 0.60 -2.60 14.40
N TYR A 97 1.58 -3.45 14.08
CA TYR A 97 2.28 -3.32 12.80
C TYR A 97 1.43 -3.95 11.71
N VAL A 98 1.23 -3.24 10.60
CA VAL A 98 0.43 -3.72 9.48
C VAL A 98 1.11 -3.47 8.15
N GLU A 99 0.81 -4.35 7.20
CA GLU A 99 1.12 -4.25 5.79
C GLU A 99 -0.20 -4.44 5.02
N LEU A 100 -0.60 -3.42 4.26
CA LEU A 100 -1.87 -3.34 3.53
C LEU A 100 -1.57 -3.03 2.06
N LEU A 101 -2.24 -3.69 1.13
CA LEU A 101 -2.27 -3.24 -0.25
C LEU A 101 -3.41 -2.24 -0.37
N GLY A 102 -3.12 -1.08 -0.97
CA GLY A 102 -4.12 -0.05 -1.16
C GLY A 102 -3.60 1.15 -1.92
N VAL A 103 -4.49 2.12 -2.11
CA VAL A 103 -4.19 3.41 -2.73
C VAL A 103 -4.32 4.49 -1.67
N LEU A 104 -3.30 5.36 -1.56
CA LEU A 104 -3.37 6.55 -0.72
C LEU A 104 -3.99 7.68 -1.55
N ASP A 105 -5.15 8.16 -1.14
CA ASP A 105 -5.89 9.22 -1.82
C ASP A 105 -6.58 10.12 -0.79
N GLY A 106 -6.46 11.44 -0.95
CA GLY A 106 -7.15 12.42 -0.09
C GLY A 106 -6.91 12.30 1.42
N GLY A 107 -5.79 11.71 1.85
CA GLY A 107 -5.51 11.44 3.28
C GLY A 107 -6.16 10.16 3.83
N ALA A 108 -6.73 9.32 2.96
CA ALA A 108 -7.22 7.99 3.28
C ALA A 108 -6.39 6.92 2.56
N LEU A 109 -6.06 5.84 3.26
CA LEU A 109 -5.55 4.61 2.68
C LEU A 109 -6.74 3.71 2.38
N ARG A 110 -7.12 3.63 1.11
CA ARG A 110 -8.16 2.73 0.62
C ARG A 110 -7.55 1.34 0.48
N ALA A 111 -7.67 0.54 1.53
CA ALA A 111 -7.06 -0.77 1.65
C ALA A 111 -7.90 -1.83 0.93
N SER A 112 -7.32 -2.44 -0.10
CA SER A 112 -7.94 -3.49 -0.90
C SER A 112 -7.60 -4.89 -0.40
N GLU A 113 -6.48 -5.07 0.31
CA GLU A 113 -6.06 -6.38 0.84
C GLU A 113 -5.23 -6.23 2.12
N LEU A 114 -5.45 -7.11 3.10
CA LEU A 114 -4.51 -7.32 4.20
C LEU A 114 -3.37 -8.23 3.73
N ASN A 115 -2.12 -7.80 3.90
CA ASN A 115 -0.94 -8.66 3.71
C ASN A 115 -0.49 -9.28 5.04
N LEU A 116 -0.28 -8.43 6.05
CA LEU A 116 0.18 -8.83 7.39
C LEU A 116 -0.36 -7.86 8.44
N ALA A 117 -0.80 -8.36 9.59
CA ALA A 117 -1.08 -7.60 10.80
C ALA A 117 -0.53 -8.37 11.99
N ARG A 118 0.21 -7.71 12.90
CA ARG A 118 0.80 -8.37 14.07
C ARG A 118 0.90 -7.41 15.24
N ALA A 119 0.66 -7.92 16.45
CA ALA A 119 0.64 -7.12 17.67
C ALA A 119 2.00 -6.47 17.96
N GLU A 120 3.08 -7.19 17.70
CA GLU A 120 4.44 -6.69 17.90
C GLU A 120 5.17 -6.54 16.58
N GLY A 121 5.75 -5.37 16.29
CA GLY A 121 6.52 -5.17 15.07
C GLY A 121 7.35 -3.91 15.08
N ARG A 122 8.41 -3.91 14.27
CA ARG A 122 9.25 -2.74 14.05
C ARG A 122 9.01 -2.22 12.65
N CYS A 123 9.20 -0.92 12.46
CA CYS A 123 9.23 -0.32 11.13
C CYS A 123 10.50 -0.73 10.37
N GLN A 124 10.50 -1.97 9.89
CA GLN A 124 11.43 -2.50 8.93
C GLN A 124 10.76 -2.44 7.57
N LYS A 125 11.53 -2.07 6.54
CA LYS A 125 11.06 -2.11 5.17
C LYS A 125 10.70 -3.59 4.87
N PRO A 126 9.46 -3.89 4.46
CA PRO A 126 9.14 -5.20 3.87
C PRO A 126 10.10 -5.45 2.71
N GLY A 127 10.49 -6.71 2.48
CA GLY A 127 11.58 -7.17 1.59
C GLY A 127 12.02 -6.30 0.39
N GLY A 128 13.26 -6.53 -0.06
CA GLY A 128 13.72 -6.01 -1.35
C GLY A 128 13.10 -6.77 -2.53
N SER A 129 13.54 -6.48 -3.75
CA SER A 129 13.29 -7.31 -4.95
C SER A 129 13.64 -8.79 -4.79
N ASP A 130 14.37 -9.11 -3.71
CA ASP A 130 15.01 -10.38 -3.45
C ASP A 130 14.17 -11.29 -2.52
N GLU A 131 13.01 -10.85 -2.04
CA GLU A 131 12.08 -11.66 -1.25
C GLU A 131 10.66 -11.34 -1.71
N ALA A 132 10.03 -12.25 -2.45
CA ALA A 132 8.67 -12.07 -2.97
C ALA A 132 7.60 -12.63 -2.02
N TRP A 133 7.95 -13.68 -1.28
CA TRP A 133 7.07 -14.36 -0.35
C TRP A 133 7.81 -14.85 0.88
N LEU A 134 7.13 -14.76 2.02
CA LEU A 134 7.43 -15.51 3.22
C LEU A 134 6.26 -16.42 3.57
N ALA A 135 6.57 -17.54 4.20
CA ALA A 135 5.58 -18.39 4.84
C ALA A 135 6.15 -19.12 6.06
N SER A 136 5.28 -19.45 7.01
CA SER A 136 5.63 -20.20 8.21
C SER A 136 4.47 -21.07 8.68
N GLY A 137 4.80 -22.15 9.40
CA GLY A 137 3.82 -22.96 10.12
C GLY A 137 4.41 -23.52 11.41
N ASN A 138 3.54 -23.89 12.34
CA ASN A 138 3.92 -24.16 13.73
C ASN A 138 4.01 -25.65 14.10
N GLU A 139 3.21 -26.51 13.48
CA GLU A 139 3.13 -27.93 13.86
C GLU A 139 3.09 -28.87 12.63
N PRO A 140 4.23 -29.49 12.26
CA PRO A 140 5.57 -29.20 12.78
C PRO A 140 6.03 -27.78 12.42
N GLY A 141 7.01 -27.23 13.13
CA GLY A 141 7.56 -25.91 12.84
C GLY A 141 8.29 -25.88 11.50
N TRP A 142 8.04 -24.86 10.67
CA TRP A 142 8.78 -24.63 9.43
C TRP A 142 8.72 -23.17 8.99
N VAL A 143 9.70 -22.77 8.18
CA VAL A 143 9.77 -21.45 7.54
C VAL A 143 10.14 -21.59 6.07
N LEU A 144 9.68 -20.64 5.26
CA LEU A 144 9.95 -20.55 3.84
C LEU A 144 10.18 -19.09 3.45
N ALA A 145 11.22 -18.87 2.64
CA ALA A 145 11.46 -17.60 1.96
C ALA A 145 11.65 -17.88 0.46
N ALA A 146 10.94 -17.13 -0.39
CA ALA A 146 11.02 -17.26 -1.83
C ALA A 146 11.20 -15.89 -2.48
N GLY A 147 12.31 -15.70 -3.19
CA GLY A 147 12.62 -14.48 -3.93
C GLY A 147 14.09 -14.41 -4.32
N GLY A 148 14.45 -13.37 -5.08
CA GLY A 148 15.81 -13.22 -5.58
C GLY A 148 16.16 -14.41 -6.47
N GLU A 149 17.17 -15.18 -6.07
CA GLU A 149 17.64 -16.35 -6.82
C GLU A 149 17.15 -17.68 -6.26
N LEU A 150 16.57 -17.72 -5.05
CA LEU A 150 16.33 -18.96 -4.32
C LEU A 150 14.95 -19.03 -3.65
N VAL A 151 14.46 -20.27 -3.52
CA VAL A 151 13.46 -20.68 -2.54
C VAL A 151 14.19 -21.47 -1.45
N SER A 152 14.16 -20.96 -0.23
CA SER A 152 14.64 -21.66 0.97
C SER A 152 13.46 -22.18 1.76
N PHE A 153 13.47 -23.47 2.08
CA PHE A 153 12.51 -24.12 2.96
C PHE A 153 13.26 -24.83 4.09
N LYS A 154 12.90 -24.55 5.33
CA LYS A 154 13.55 -25.12 6.52
C LYS A 154 12.52 -25.64 7.50
N ARG A 155 12.62 -26.93 7.84
CA ARG A 155 11.87 -27.54 8.96
C ARG A 155 12.62 -27.29 10.27
N GLN A 156 11.87 -27.07 11.34
CA GLN A 156 12.43 -27.01 12.69
C GLN A 156 13.08 -28.36 13.04
N GLY A 157 14.33 -28.32 13.49
CA GLY A 157 15.11 -29.52 13.81
C GLY A 157 15.52 -30.36 12.60
N GLY A 158 15.24 -29.92 11.37
CA GLY A 158 15.59 -30.60 10.13
C GLY A 158 16.59 -29.84 9.27
N GLY A 159 16.83 -30.36 8.05
CA GLY A 159 17.66 -29.70 7.04
C GLY A 159 16.97 -28.52 6.36
N GLU A 160 17.76 -27.72 5.66
CA GLU A 160 17.31 -26.63 4.78
C GLU A 160 17.39 -27.09 3.32
N LEU A 161 16.29 -26.96 2.59
CA LEU A 161 16.20 -27.19 1.16
C LEU A 161 16.31 -25.84 0.44
N LYS A 162 17.27 -25.72 -0.48
CA LYS A 162 17.45 -24.53 -1.33
C LYS A 162 17.25 -24.92 -2.79
N LEU A 163 16.38 -24.20 -3.47
CA LEU A 163 15.97 -24.48 -4.85
C LEU A 163 16.00 -23.18 -5.67
N PRO A 164 16.21 -23.23 -6.98
CA PRO A 164 16.18 -22.03 -7.82
C PRO A 164 14.81 -21.33 -7.75
N TYR A 165 14.82 -20.01 -7.56
CA TYR A 165 13.59 -19.23 -7.62
C TYR A 165 13.09 -19.09 -9.07
N ARG A 166 11.77 -19.17 -9.22
CA ARG A 166 11.04 -18.71 -10.40
C ARG A 166 9.77 -18.03 -9.91
N PRO A 167 9.26 -17.01 -10.63
CA PRO A 167 8.01 -16.37 -10.26
C PRO A 167 6.90 -17.41 -10.06
N PHE A 168 6.12 -17.23 -8.99
CA PHE A 168 4.96 -18.08 -8.73
C PHE A 168 3.93 -17.92 -9.85
N GLU A 169 3.34 -19.04 -10.28
CA GLU A 169 2.19 -19.01 -11.17
C GLU A 169 0.99 -18.45 -10.41
N ARG A 170 0.42 -17.34 -10.90
CA ARG A 170 -0.71 -16.66 -10.27
C ARG A 170 -1.99 -16.99 -11.04
N ARG A 171 -3.01 -17.48 -10.35
CA ARG A 171 -4.37 -17.71 -10.89
C ARG A 171 -5.39 -17.33 -9.85
N ASP A 172 -6.23 -16.34 -10.17
CA ASP A 172 -7.28 -15.82 -9.29
C ASP A 172 -6.75 -15.55 -7.86
N ASN A 173 -7.20 -16.37 -6.90
CA ASN A 173 -6.85 -16.30 -5.48
C ASN A 173 -5.72 -17.24 -5.08
N THR A 174 -4.95 -17.77 -6.02
CA THR A 174 -3.86 -18.71 -5.76
C THR A 174 -2.54 -18.22 -6.34
N ALA A 175 -1.45 -18.42 -5.60
CA ALA A 175 -0.08 -18.42 -6.12
C ALA A 175 0.54 -19.82 -5.90
N SER A 176 1.07 -20.43 -6.95
CA SER A 176 1.68 -21.77 -6.87
C SER A 176 3.09 -21.80 -7.42
N TYR A 177 3.93 -22.64 -6.81
CA TYR A 177 5.29 -22.92 -7.25
C TYR A 177 5.54 -24.42 -7.11
N SER A 178 6.21 -25.01 -8.09
CA SER A 178 6.60 -26.43 -8.03
C SER A 178 8.00 -26.57 -8.56
N VAL A 179 8.84 -27.39 -7.94
CA VAL A 179 10.18 -27.68 -8.45
C VAL A 179 10.58 -29.07 -8.01
N GLN A 180 11.27 -29.75 -8.92
CA GLN A 180 11.95 -31.00 -8.66
C GLN A 180 13.44 -30.73 -8.70
N GLY A 181 14.13 -30.95 -7.59
CA GLY A 181 15.59 -30.93 -7.50
C GLY A 181 16.16 -32.31 -7.17
N GLU A 182 17.48 -32.41 -7.15
CA GLU A 182 18.18 -33.63 -6.70
C GLU A 182 17.83 -33.99 -5.25
N ALA A 183 17.60 -32.96 -4.41
CA ALA A 183 17.32 -33.11 -2.99
C ALA A 183 15.83 -33.41 -2.67
N GLY A 184 14.94 -33.44 -3.66
CA GLY A 184 13.51 -33.73 -3.45
C GLY A 184 12.56 -32.88 -4.30
N ARG A 185 11.26 -33.07 -4.04
CA ARG A 185 10.18 -32.31 -4.69
C ARG A 185 9.59 -31.31 -3.70
N LEU A 186 9.43 -30.06 -4.13
CA LEU A 186 8.75 -29.03 -3.37
C LEU A 186 7.59 -28.47 -4.19
N ASP A 187 6.37 -28.66 -3.70
CA ASP A 187 5.17 -28.01 -4.22
C ASP A 187 4.64 -27.02 -3.17
N ILE A 188 4.41 -25.79 -3.59
CA ILE A 188 3.94 -24.69 -2.75
C ILE A 188 2.64 -24.18 -3.35
N ARG A 189 1.64 -24.00 -2.51
CA ARG A 189 0.38 -23.37 -2.85
C ARG A 189 0.02 -22.35 -1.78
N PHE A 190 -0.09 -21.09 -2.18
CA PHE A 190 -0.64 -20.03 -1.36
C PHE A 190 -2.04 -19.70 -1.85
N GLU A 191 -2.98 -19.59 -0.93
CA GLU A 191 -4.36 -19.20 -1.22
C GLU A 191 -4.70 -17.91 -0.50
N ARG A 192 -5.40 -17.01 -1.19
CA ARG A 192 -5.84 -15.72 -0.66
C ARG A 192 -6.97 -15.95 0.33
N LYS A 193 -6.58 -16.28 1.55
CA LYS A 193 -7.43 -16.62 2.68
C LYS A 193 -6.75 -16.13 3.95
N LEU A 194 -7.49 -15.40 4.77
CA LEU A 194 -6.97 -14.92 6.07
C LEU A 194 -6.45 -16.11 6.88
N CYS A 195 -5.21 -15.98 7.36
CA CYS A 195 -4.54 -17.01 8.13
C CYS A 195 -4.03 -16.42 9.44
N ARG A 196 -4.32 -17.08 10.56
CA ARG A 196 -3.85 -16.65 11.88
C ARG A 196 -2.70 -17.56 12.33
N ASP A 197 -1.55 -16.96 12.59
CA ASP A 197 -0.42 -17.59 13.25
C ASP A 197 -0.47 -17.22 14.74
N GLY A 198 -0.93 -18.16 15.57
CA GLY A 198 -1.08 -17.94 17.01
C GLY A 198 0.24 -17.86 17.77
N MET A 199 1.33 -18.45 17.25
CA MET A 199 2.64 -18.37 17.91
C MET A 199 3.34 -17.04 17.63
N ALA A 200 3.07 -16.44 16.47
CA ALA A 200 3.61 -15.14 16.08
C ALA A 200 2.70 -13.95 16.42
N ASP A 201 1.53 -14.19 17.02
CA ASP A 201 0.46 -13.20 17.22
C ASP A 201 0.20 -12.34 15.96
N ALA A 202 0.08 -13.05 14.83
CA ALA A 202 -0.02 -12.45 13.51
C ALA A 202 -1.22 -12.99 12.72
N VAL A 203 -1.77 -12.14 11.86
CA VAL A 203 -2.74 -12.49 10.83
C VAL A 203 -2.18 -12.08 9.49
N THR A 204 -2.23 -12.98 8.52
CA THR A 204 -1.76 -12.73 7.16
C THR A 204 -2.89 -12.87 6.14
N GLY A 205 -2.68 -12.29 4.95
CA GLY A 205 -3.63 -12.34 3.85
C GLY A 205 -3.74 -13.68 3.13
N TRP A 206 -2.79 -14.59 3.39
CA TRP A 206 -2.66 -15.84 2.65
C TRP A 206 -2.44 -17.03 3.57
N SER A 207 -3.10 -18.15 3.26
CA SER A 207 -2.78 -19.46 3.83
C SER A 207 -1.78 -20.18 2.95
N ALA A 208 -0.91 -20.99 3.55
CA ALA A 208 0.11 -21.76 2.88
C ALA A 208 -0.11 -23.26 3.02
N GLU A 209 0.04 -23.97 1.90
CA GLU A 209 0.30 -25.40 1.85
C GLU A 209 1.66 -25.64 1.18
N VAL A 210 2.51 -26.40 1.84
CA VAL A 210 3.82 -26.81 1.32
C VAL A 210 3.88 -28.33 1.35
N ASN A 211 3.90 -28.97 0.18
CA ASN A 211 4.20 -30.38 0.05
C ASN A 211 5.69 -30.58 -0.21
N VAL A 212 6.31 -31.37 0.65
CA VAL A 212 7.72 -31.78 0.50
C VAL A 212 7.82 -33.27 0.76
N ASP A 213 8.28 -33.98 -0.27
CA ASP A 213 8.39 -35.44 -0.31
C ASP A 213 7.10 -36.16 0.10
N GLY A 214 5.96 -35.69 -0.40
CA GLY A 214 4.64 -36.26 -0.17
C GLY A 214 3.99 -35.84 1.15
N LYS A 215 4.68 -35.08 2.02
CA LYS A 215 4.12 -34.57 3.28
C LYS A 215 3.67 -33.12 3.11
N THR A 216 2.37 -32.89 3.28
CA THR A 216 1.79 -31.54 3.27
C THR A 216 1.88 -30.89 4.65
N LEU A 217 2.46 -29.69 4.67
CA LEU A 217 2.54 -28.81 5.82
C LEU A 217 1.65 -27.59 5.58
N ARG A 218 1.03 -27.10 6.64
CA ARG A 218 0.10 -25.96 6.60
C ARG A 218 0.65 -24.81 7.42
N GLY A 219 0.33 -23.59 7.00
CA GLY A 219 0.82 -22.38 7.63
C GLY A 219 0.19 -21.12 7.05
N CYS A 220 0.82 -19.98 7.35
CA CYS A 220 0.43 -18.67 6.86
C CYS A 220 1.52 -18.12 5.92
N ALA A 221 1.11 -17.33 4.94
CA ALA A 221 1.99 -16.67 3.99
C ALA A 221 1.67 -15.18 3.87
N TRP A 222 2.66 -14.40 3.46
CA TRP A 222 2.50 -12.99 3.11
C TRP A 222 3.52 -12.60 2.06
N GLN A 223 3.17 -11.57 1.28
CA GLN A 223 4.00 -11.03 0.22
C GLN A 223 5.05 -10.08 0.79
N ARG A 224 6.13 -9.86 0.04
CA ARG A 224 7.22 -8.97 0.40
C ARG A 224 7.60 -8.04 -0.73
#